data_AF-A0A967WBZ1-F1
#
_entry.id   AF-A0A967WBZ1-F1
#
_cell.length_a   1.000
_cell.length_b   1.000
_cell.length_c   1.000
_cell.angle_alpha   90.00
_cell.angle_beta   90.00
_cell.angle_gamma   90.00
#
_symmetry.space_group_name_H-M   'P 1'
#
loop_
_entity.id
_entity.type
_entity.pdbx_description
1 polymer ?
#
loop_
_entity_poly.entity_id
_entity_poly.type
_entity_poly.pdbx_seq_one_letter_code
_entity_poly.pdbx_strand_id
1 'polypeptide(L)'
;MREEKMWKKLLLALTLVLVLALAACGGTEAPEATEAPAEATEAPAEPTEAPAEPPSTEGVTELNILWAQWDPADYLQVIGNMYEEETGVAVNIVQEPWGTFYDRAFTEFAAGGDAFDGIVGDSQWLGQGAVQGHYVDMTDFLVGEGIADTVTPATLTYYGEYPAASGRYWGFPTEGDADGWAYRKDLFEDPDEMAAFEAEYGYPLDVPEDYAQLMDIAKFFTRPDDGLYGVAIYTQKDYDAITMGVENTFFTYGADWKDPATNEVMGIVNSDRAIEALEIYRELYECCQTPGLSNAFFNETNEAFINGQAVMAMNYFAFFPALASPDINPFAEGTGFFPNPKGPYGDQA
;
A
#
# COMPACT_ATOMS: atom_id res chain seq x y z
N MET A 1 -47.14 11.76 -28.16
CA MET A 1 -48.11 10.92 -27.39
C MET A 1 -47.48 9.79 -26.56
N ARG A 2 -46.12 9.66 -26.49
CA ARG A 2 -45.45 8.65 -25.64
C ARG A 2 -44.79 9.23 -24.39
N GLU A 3 -44.59 10.56 -24.31
CA GLU A 3 -43.95 11.22 -23.18
C GLU A 3 -44.90 11.66 -22.05
N GLU A 4 -46.17 11.98 -22.32
CA GLU A 4 -47.16 12.30 -21.26
C GLU A 4 -47.58 11.09 -20.39
N LYS A 5 -47.27 9.85 -20.83
CA LYS A 5 -47.57 8.62 -20.10
C LYS A 5 -46.51 8.23 -19.08
N MET A 6 -45.33 8.85 -19.13
CA MET A 6 -44.21 8.52 -18.24
C MET A 6 -44.25 9.36 -16.95
N TRP A 7 -44.72 10.61 -17.04
CA TRP A 7 -44.88 11.50 -15.88
C TRP A 7 -46.02 11.04 -14.93
N LYS A 8 -47.10 10.47 -15.47
CA LYS A 8 -48.22 9.95 -14.64
C LYS A 8 -47.90 8.64 -13.91
N LYS A 9 -46.80 7.96 -14.23
CA LYS A 9 -46.33 6.76 -13.50
C LYS A 9 -45.34 7.08 -12.38
N LEU A 10 -44.58 8.18 -12.48
CA LEU A 10 -43.73 8.67 -11.40
C LEU A 10 -44.53 9.29 -10.24
N LEU A 11 -45.69 9.90 -10.52
CA LEU A 11 -46.57 10.48 -9.48
C LEU A 11 -47.44 9.44 -8.74
N LEU A 12 -47.51 8.19 -9.21
CA LEU A 12 -48.32 7.12 -8.59
C LEU A 12 -47.50 6.18 -7.69
N ALA A 13 -46.17 6.23 -7.76
CA ALA A 13 -45.27 5.46 -6.90
C ALA A 13 -44.84 6.22 -5.63
N LEU A 14 -44.98 7.56 -5.62
CA LEU A 14 -44.64 8.39 -4.46
C LEU A 14 -45.78 8.56 -3.43
N THR A 15 -46.94 7.93 -3.68
CA THR A 15 -48.09 7.93 -2.76
C THR A 15 -48.34 6.55 -2.11
N LEU A 16 -47.37 5.63 -2.16
CA LEU A 16 -47.49 4.27 -1.62
C LEU A 16 -46.53 3.98 -0.43
N VAL A 17 -46.11 5.01 0.31
CA VAL A 17 -45.31 4.87 1.56
C VAL A 17 -46.02 5.49 2.79
N LEU A 18 -47.21 6.06 2.62
CA LEU A 18 -48.07 6.43 3.76
C LEU A 18 -49.36 5.63 3.73
N VAL A 19 -49.72 5.09 4.90
CA VAL A 19 -50.95 4.35 5.23
C VAL A 19 -50.86 2.84 5.01
N LEU A 20 -50.20 2.15 5.94
CA LEU A 20 -50.58 0.80 6.37
C LEU A 20 -50.20 0.61 7.84
N ALA A 21 -51.06 1.12 8.72
CA ALA A 21 -51.17 0.61 10.08
C ALA A 21 -52.64 0.68 10.49
N LEU A 22 -53.28 -0.50 10.64
CA LEU A 22 -54.12 -0.91 11.79
C LEU A 22 -55.08 -2.05 11.39
N ALA A 23 -54.86 -3.23 11.98
CA ALA A 23 -55.73 -3.82 13.02
C ALA A 23 -55.75 -5.37 12.99
N ALA A 24 -55.10 -6.00 13.97
CA ALA A 24 -55.59 -7.24 14.61
C ALA A 24 -54.89 -7.47 15.97
N CYS A 25 -55.59 -7.03 17.02
CA CYS A 25 -55.78 -7.65 18.34
C CYS A 25 -54.58 -8.09 19.21
N GLY A 26 -54.47 -7.47 20.40
CA GLY A 26 -54.12 -8.19 21.64
C GLY A 26 -53.53 -7.36 22.78
N GLY A 27 -54.35 -6.99 23.77
CA GLY A 27 -53.95 -6.73 25.18
C GLY A 27 -53.44 -5.31 25.53
N THR A 28 -54.27 -4.38 26.04
CA THR A 28 -54.41 -3.99 27.47
C THR A 28 -53.06 -3.62 28.12
N GLU A 29 -52.71 -2.36 28.45
CA GLU A 29 -53.33 -1.39 29.39
C GLU A 29 -52.95 0.07 29.05
N ALA A 30 -53.78 1.02 29.52
CA ALA A 30 -53.58 2.47 29.42
C ALA A 30 -52.74 3.03 30.58
N PRO A 31 -52.11 4.22 30.43
CA PRO A 31 -51.27 4.84 31.45
C PRO A 31 -52.06 5.80 32.36
N GLU A 32 -51.61 5.93 33.61
CA GLU A 32 -51.98 7.01 34.51
C GLU A 32 -50.90 8.11 34.46
N ALA A 33 -51.34 9.36 34.49
CA ALA A 33 -50.51 10.56 34.40
C ALA A 33 -50.12 11.12 35.78
N THR A 34 -49.40 12.26 35.75
CA THR A 34 -48.98 13.20 36.82
C THR A 34 -47.57 12.89 37.36
N GLU A 35 -46.57 13.78 37.39
CA GLU A 35 -46.53 15.25 37.59
C GLU A 35 -45.13 15.80 37.16
N ALA A 36 -45.03 17.06 36.73
CA ALA A 36 -43.80 17.77 36.32
C ALA A 36 -43.29 18.73 37.44
N PRO A 37 -42.18 19.50 37.31
CA PRO A 37 -41.04 19.47 36.38
C PRO A 37 -39.66 19.45 37.10
N ALA A 38 -38.59 19.06 36.40
CA ALA A 38 -37.21 19.35 36.86
C ALA A 38 -36.36 19.84 35.68
N GLU A 39 -35.50 20.79 36.00
CA GLU A 39 -34.73 21.68 35.13
C GLU A 39 -33.90 20.98 34.04
N ALA A 40 -33.74 21.68 32.91
CA ALA A 40 -32.79 21.33 31.87
C ALA A 40 -31.37 21.58 32.37
N THR A 41 -30.60 20.51 32.56
CA THR A 41 -29.15 20.58 32.76
C THR A 41 -28.47 20.57 31.40
N GLU A 42 -27.82 21.66 31.02
CA GLU A 42 -26.90 21.72 29.87
C GLU A 42 -25.77 20.70 30.04
N ALA A 43 -25.48 19.95 28.98
CA ALA A 43 -24.27 19.15 28.88
C ALA A 43 -23.04 20.09 28.82
N PRO A 44 -21.90 19.74 29.46
CA PRO A 44 -20.71 20.57 29.38
C PRO A 44 -20.22 20.64 27.93
N ALA A 45 -19.97 21.85 27.45
CA ALA A 45 -19.25 22.08 26.20
C ALA A 45 -17.83 21.50 26.32
N GLU A 46 -17.43 20.66 25.38
CA GLU A 46 -16.03 20.29 25.17
C GLU A 46 -15.22 21.57 24.87
N PRO A 47 -14.04 21.75 25.49
CA PRO A 47 -13.18 22.85 25.14
C PRO A 47 -12.66 22.61 23.72
N THR A 48 -13.08 23.46 22.78
CA THR A 48 -12.44 23.60 21.48
C THR A 48 -11.01 24.09 21.74
N GLU A 49 -10.04 23.20 21.52
CA GLU A 49 -8.62 23.56 21.47
C GLU A 49 -8.42 24.58 20.35
N ALA A 50 -7.73 25.68 20.65
CA ALA A 50 -7.32 26.63 19.64
C ALA A 50 -6.34 25.94 18.67
N PRO A 51 -6.33 26.31 17.38
CA PRO A 51 -5.28 25.85 16.46
C PRO A 51 -3.91 26.14 17.09
N ALA A 52 -3.04 25.14 17.13
CA ALA A 52 -1.66 25.32 17.55
C ALA A 52 -1.04 26.49 16.76
N GLU A 53 -0.36 27.42 17.45
CA GLU A 53 0.44 28.44 16.78
C GLU A 53 1.47 27.72 15.90
N PRO A 54 1.66 28.13 14.62
CA PRO A 54 2.67 27.52 13.79
C PRO A 54 4.04 27.67 14.46
N PRO A 55 4.92 26.66 14.36
CA PRO A 55 6.25 26.73 14.96
C PRO A 55 6.97 27.98 14.46
N SER A 56 7.66 28.66 15.38
CA SER A 56 8.45 29.85 15.07
C SER A 56 9.50 29.56 13.99
N THR A 57 9.32 30.10 12.78
CA THR A 57 10.23 29.96 11.63
C THR A 57 11.40 30.97 11.63
N GLU A 58 11.69 31.64 12.76
CA GLU A 58 12.67 32.74 12.81
C GLU A 58 14.04 32.34 12.22
N GLY A 59 14.28 32.73 10.96
CA GLY A 59 15.54 32.58 10.24
C GLY A 59 15.57 31.51 9.14
N VAL A 60 14.59 30.61 9.05
CA VAL A 60 14.50 29.60 7.97
C VAL A 60 13.61 30.13 6.86
N THR A 61 14.13 30.19 5.64
CA THR A 61 13.37 30.65 4.46
C THR A 61 13.21 29.57 3.40
N GLU A 62 14.00 28.49 3.48
CA GLU A 62 14.03 27.42 2.50
C GLU A 62 14.43 26.10 3.19
N LEU A 63 13.87 24.99 2.73
CA LEU A 63 14.24 23.61 3.09
C LEU A 63 14.46 22.80 1.82
N ASN A 64 15.59 22.12 1.72
CA ASN A 64 15.91 21.19 0.63
C ASN A 64 15.84 19.75 1.12
N ILE A 65 14.91 18.97 0.58
CA ILE A 65 14.68 17.58 0.97
C ILE A 65 15.04 16.68 -0.21
N LEU A 66 16.00 15.77 -0.02
CA LEU A 66 16.37 14.79 -1.03
C LEU A 66 15.42 13.57 -0.98
N TRP A 67 14.94 13.13 -2.14
CA TRP A 67 14.21 11.86 -2.28
C TRP A 67 14.49 11.21 -3.64
N ALA A 68 14.04 9.98 -3.82
CA ALA A 68 14.06 9.30 -5.09
C ALA A 68 13.07 9.95 -6.08
N GLN A 69 13.31 9.76 -7.37
CA GLN A 69 12.41 10.22 -8.43
C GLN A 69 11.27 9.21 -8.65
N TRP A 70 10.06 9.62 -8.30
CA TRP A 70 8.80 8.85 -8.44
C TRP A 70 7.58 9.71 -8.08
N ASP A 71 6.38 9.24 -8.43
CA ASP A 71 5.13 9.98 -8.24
C ASP A 71 4.91 10.51 -6.81
N PRO A 72 5.17 9.75 -5.72
CA PRO A 72 5.10 10.28 -4.36
C PRO A 72 5.96 11.52 -4.09
N ALA A 73 7.14 11.62 -4.69
CA ALA A 73 8.00 12.81 -4.55
C ALA A 73 7.40 14.05 -5.23
N ASP A 74 6.69 13.88 -6.34
CA ASP A 74 5.94 14.96 -6.98
C ASP A 74 4.79 15.44 -6.08
N TYR A 75 4.07 14.53 -5.42
CA TYR A 75 3.03 14.89 -4.46
C TYR A 75 3.59 15.56 -3.21
N LEU A 76 4.76 15.15 -2.72
CA LEU A 76 5.42 15.83 -1.61
C LEU A 76 5.81 17.26 -1.99
N GLN A 77 6.20 17.53 -3.24
CA GLN A 77 6.42 18.90 -3.70
C GLN A 77 5.13 19.73 -3.68
N VAL A 78 3.98 19.15 -4.01
CA VAL A 78 2.68 19.83 -3.89
C VAL A 78 2.39 20.20 -2.43
N ILE A 79 2.62 19.27 -1.50
CA ILE A 79 2.47 19.53 -0.05
C ILE A 79 3.47 20.62 0.41
N GLY A 80 4.71 20.57 -0.08
CA GLY A 80 5.72 21.59 0.18
C GLY A 80 5.30 22.99 -0.26
N ASN A 81 4.66 23.11 -1.44
CA ASN A 81 4.13 24.39 -1.92
C ASN A 81 2.99 24.91 -1.02
N MET A 82 2.12 24.03 -0.51
CA MET A 82 1.07 24.40 0.44
C MET A 82 1.68 24.91 1.76
N TYR A 83 2.73 24.24 2.24
CA TYR A 83 3.48 24.67 3.43
C TYR A 83 4.13 26.05 3.22
N GLU A 84 4.68 26.32 2.04
CA GLU A 84 5.22 27.64 1.69
C GLU A 84 4.14 28.72 1.70
N GLU A 85 2.96 28.45 1.13
CA GLU A 85 1.84 29.41 1.14
C GLU A 85 1.39 29.77 2.56
N GLU A 86 1.43 28.81 3.49
CA GLU A 86 1.01 29.01 4.88
C GLU A 86 2.07 29.67 5.75
N THR A 87 3.34 29.33 5.55
CA THR A 87 4.43 29.67 6.47
C THR A 87 5.45 30.67 5.91
N GLY A 88 5.50 30.83 4.59
CA GLY A 88 6.51 31.59 3.88
C GLY A 88 7.87 30.89 3.75
N VAL A 89 7.97 29.61 4.13
CA VAL A 89 9.19 28.79 4.01
C VAL A 89 9.09 27.95 2.74
N ALA A 90 10.00 28.17 1.79
CA ALA A 90 10.05 27.38 0.56
C ALA A 90 10.49 25.93 0.87
N VAL A 91 9.85 24.94 0.24
CA VAL A 91 10.24 23.53 0.36
C VAL A 91 10.57 23.00 -1.02
N ASN A 92 11.82 22.63 -1.24
CA ASN A 92 12.30 22.06 -2.49
C ASN A 92 12.53 20.57 -2.34
N ILE A 93 11.79 19.76 -3.09
CA ILE A 93 12.02 18.32 -3.19
C ILE A 93 13.02 18.08 -4.31
N VAL A 94 14.25 17.74 -3.92
CA VAL A 94 15.32 17.40 -4.84
C VAL A 94 15.20 15.91 -5.15
N GLN A 95 14.82 15.59 -6.39
CA GLN A 95 14.64 14.21 -6.82
C GLN A 95 15.93 13.64 -7.44
N GLU A 96 16.27 12.40 -7.09
CA GLU A 96 17.40 11.64 -7.63
C GLU A 96 16.92 10.29 -8.18
N PRO A 97 17.40 9.84 -9.35
CA PRO A 97 17.06 8.50 -9.84
C PRO A 97 17.46 7.39 -8.84
N TRP A 98 16.63 6.37 -8.68
CA TRP A 98 16.85 5.25 -7.74
C TRP A 98 18.26 4.65 -7.82
N GLY A 99 18.76 4.42 -9.04
CA GLY A 99 20.08 3.80 -9.27
C GLY A 99 21.27 4.61 -8.74
N THR A 100 21.09 5.90 -8.44
CA THR A 100 22.12 6.80 -7.91
C THR A 100 21.74 7.42 -6.57
N PHE A 101 20.53 7.16 -6.06
CA PHE A 101 19.97 7.81 -4.87
C PHE A 101 20.79 7.54 -3.61
N TYR A 102 21.10 6.27 -3.31
CA TYR A 102 21.94 5.90 -2.18
C TYR A 102 23.32 6.57 -2.25
N ASP A 103 23.99 6.45 -3.40
CA ASP A 103 25.35 6.97 -3.59
C ASP A 103 25.40 8.49 -3.42
N ARG A 104 24.41 9.22 -3.95
CA ARG A 104 24.30 10.67 -3.80
C ARG A 104 24.11 11.06 -2.33
N ALA A 105 23.17 10.42 -1.64
CA ALA A 105 22.88 10.68 -0.23
C ALA A 105 24.10 10.42 0.67
N PHE A 106 24.69 9.22 0.58
CA PHE A 106 25.79 8.83 1.44
C PHE A 106 27.11 9.53 1.11
N THR A 107 27.30 10.01 -0.14
CA THR A 107 28.43 10.88 -0.47
C THR A 107 28.32 12.23 0.23
N GLU A 108 27.12 12.83 0.24
CA GLU A 108 26.88 14.09 0.93
C GLU A 108 27.07 13.94 2.45
N PHE A 109 26.55 12.86 3.02
CA PHE A 109 26.71 12.54 4.44
C PHE A 109 28.17 12.31 4.83
N ALA A 110 28.94 11.59 4.01
CA ALA A 110 30.36 11.36 4.25
C ALA A 110 31.19 12.64 4.15
N ALA A 111 30.77 13.59 3.32
CA ALA A 111 31.39 14.91 3.20
C ALA A 111 31.04 15.84 4.38
N GLY A 112 29.98 15.52 5.15
CA GLY A 112 29.40 16.43 6.13
C GLY A 112 28.85 17.69 5.47
N GLY A 113 28.31 17.54 4.25
CA GLY A 113 27.79 18.65 3.48
C GLY A 113 26.44 19.16 3.99
N ASP A 114 26.03 20.30 3.46
CA ASP A 114 24.84 21.07 3.83
C ASP A 114 23.87 21.25 2.65
N ALA A 115 23.99 20.43 1.60
CA ALA A 115 23.13 20.55 0.43
C ALA A 115 21.66 20.18 0.69
N PHE A 116 21.40 19.38 1.73
CA PHE A 116 20.05 18.92 2.09
C PHE A 116 19.80 19.10 3.59
N ASP A 117 18.63 19.64 3.93
CA ASP A 117 18.14 19.79 5.29
C ASP A 117 17.46 18.51 5.78
N GLY A 118 16.99 17.67 4.85
CA GLY A 118 16.36 16.39 5.13
C GLY A 118 16.51 15.40 3.98
N ILE A 119 16.27 14.13 4.30
CA ILE A 119 16.18 13.05 3.32
C ILE A 119 14.93 12.24 3.61
N VAL A 120 14.18 11.89 2.57
CA VAL A 120 13.25 10.77 2.64
C VAL A 120 14.02 9.54 2.17
N GLY A 121 14.84 9.02 3.08
CA GLY A 121 15.74 7.90 2.80
C GLY A 121 15.02 6.56 2.93
N ASP A 122 15.58 5.53 2.32
CA ASP A 122 14.97 4.21 2.40
C ASP A 122 15.15 3.57 3.78
N SER A 123 14.18 2.76 4.19
CA SER A 123 14.11 2.19 5.56
C SER A 123 15.32 1.31 5.90
N GLN A 124 15.88 0.63 4.89
CA GLN A 124 17.06 -0.23 4.93
C GLN A 124 18.32 0.56 5.33
N TRP A 125 18.32 1.89 5.15
CA TRP A 125 19.45 2.75 5.46
C TRP A 125 19.46 3.21 6.91
N LEU A 126 18.33 3.08 7.63
CA LEU A 126 18.11 3.60 8.98
C LEU A 126 19.23 3.21 9.94
N GLY A 127 19.60 1.93 9.94
CA GLY A 127 20.67 1.43 10.80
C GLY A 127 22.04 2.02 10.46
N GLN A 128 22.36 2.16 9.17
CA GLN A 128 23.61 2.75 8.74
C GLN A 128 23.66 4.25 9.10
N GLY A 129 22.59 5.00 8.79
CA GLY A 129 22.48 6.43 9.08
C GLY A 129 22.58 6.74 10.57
N ALA A 130 21.89 5.95 11.41
CA ALA A 130 21.94 6.08 12.86
C ALA A 130 23.34 5.76 13.44
N VAL A 131 23.97 4.65 13.02
CA VAL A 131 25.27 4.22 13.57
C VAL A 131 26.41 5.13 13.12
N GLN A 132 26.36 5.62 11.88
CA GLN A 132 27.39 6.51 11.34
C GLN A 132 27.21 7.98 11.79
N GLY A 133 26.12 8.28 12.51
CA GLY A 133 25.86 9.61 13.06
C GLY A 133 25.38 10.61 12.01
N HIS A 134 24.76 10.13 10.93
CA HIS A 134 24.18 10.97 9.89
C HIS A 134 22.76 11.41 10.21
N TYR A 135 22.04 10.65 11.03
CA TYR A 135 20.66 10.96 11.42
C TYR A 135 20.60 11.59 12.81
N VAL A 136 19.63 12.48 13.00
CA VAL A 136 19.32 13.09 14.29
C VAL A 136 18.46 12.12 15.09
N ASP A 137 18.73 11.96 16.39
CA ASP A 137 17.81 11.25 17.28
C ASP A 137 16.56 12.12 17.47
N MET A 138 15.45 11.70 16.89
CA MET A 138 14.17 12.40 16.89
C MET A 138 13.24 11.94 18.02
N THR A 139 13.69 11.06 18.91
CA THR A 139 12.83 10.39 19.90
C THR A 139 12.06 11.37 20.77
N ASP A 140 12.76 12.33 21.39
CA ASP A 140 12.14 13.29 22.30
C ASP A 140 11.15 14.21 21.57
N PHE A 141 11.45 14.57 20.32
CA PHE A 141 10.57 15.39 19.48
C PHE A 141 9.30 14.63 19.11
N LEU A 142 9.44 13.42 18.55
CA LEU A 142 8.29 12.63 18.10
C LEU A 142 7.37 12.23 19.26
N VAL A 143 7.93 11.86 20.41
CA VAL A 143 7.14 11.49 21.59
C VAL A 143 6.57 12.74 22.27
N GLY A 144 7.37 13.79 22.44
CA GLY A 144 6.96 15.01 23.13
C GLY A 144 5.83 15.76 22.43
N GLU A 145 5.86 15.78 21.10
CA GLU A 145 4.81 16.39 20.27
C GLU A 145 3.64 15.43 19.96
N GLY A 146 3.68 14.19 20.47
CA GLY A 146 2.65 13.17 20.20
C GLY A 146 2.61 12.67 18.75
N ILE A 147 3.61 13.02 17.93
CA ILE A 147 3.72 12.64 16.52
C ILE A 147 3.96 11.12 16.38
N ALA A 148 4.65 10.50 17.33
CA ALA A 148 4.88 9.05 17.33
C ALA A 148 3.56 8.23 17.31
N ASP A 149 2.48 8.77 17.87
CA ASP A 149 1.17 8.12 17.93
C ASP A 149 0.30 8.37 16.69
N THR A 150 0.79 9.16 15.72
CA THR A 150 0.05 9.50 14.48
C THR A 150 0.16 8.44 13.38
N VAL A 151 1.06 7.47 13.56
CA VAL A 151 1.30 6.35 12.64
C VAL A 151 1.08 5.02 13.34
N THR A 152 0.94 3.94 12.58
CA THR A 152 0.79 2.62 13.20
C THR A 152 2.08 2.21 13.93
N PRO A 153 1.98 1.43 15.03
CA PRO A 153 3.17 0.94 15.74
C PRO A 153 4.15 0.17 14.84
N ALA A 154 3.62 -0.64 13.91
CA ALA A 154 4.45 -1.39 12.97
C ALA A 154 5.25 -0.44 12.06
N THR A 155 4.58 0.56 11.49
CA THR A 155 5.22 1.55 10.62
C THR A 155 6.33 2.31 11.36
N LEU A 156 6.09 2.76 12.60
CA LEU A 156 7.15 3.45 13.36
C LEU A 156 8.32 2.52 13.71
N THR A 157 8.05 1.27 14.10
CA THR A 157 9.09 0.29 14.42
C THR A 157 9.97 -0.06 13.21
N TYR A 158 9.38 -0.28 12.03
CA TYR A 158 10.17 -0.74 10.88
C TYR A 158 10.82 0.41 10.09
N TYR A 159 10.27 1.61 10.12
CA TYR A 159 10.74 2.74 9.30
C TYR A 159 11.44 3.83 10.13
N GLY A 160 11.25 3.87 11.45
CA GLY A 160 11.78 4.93 12.31
C GLY A 160 12.69 4.44 13.44
N GLU A 161 12.56 3.19 13.89
CA GLU A 161 13.21 2.71 15.12
C GLU A 161 14.53 1.99 14.86
N TYR A 162 15.62 2.43 15.52
CA TYR A 162 16.89 1.72 15.46
C TYR A 162 17.73 1.82 16.76
N PRO A 163 18.29 0.70 17.26
CA PRO A 163 17.99 -0.68 16.87
C PRO A 163 16.52 -1.04 17.10
N ALA A 164 16.03 -2.09 16.45
CA ALA A 164 14.66 -2.57 16.66
C ALA A 164 14.38 -2.82 18.15
N ALA A 165 13.19 -2.44 18.62
CA ALA A 165 12.75 -2.51 20.02
C ALA A 165 13.59 -1.70 21.04
N SER A 166 14.33 -0.69 20.58
CA SER A 166 15.09 0.21 21.46
C SER A 166 14.28 1.39 22.01
N GLY A 167 13.14 1.70 21.40
CA GLY A 167 12.37 2.92 21.64
C GLY A 167 13.06 4.19 21.17
N ARG A 168 14.09 4.10 20.31
CA ARG A 168 14.81 5.25 19.75
C ARG A 168 14.47 5.45 18.29
N TYR A 169 14.00 6.65 17.97
CA TYR A 169 13.54 7.01 16.64
C TYR A 169 14.54 7.91 15.92
N TRP A 170 14.94 7.52 14.72
CA TRP A 170 15.91 8.22 13.86
C TRP A 170 15.30 8.68 12.54
N GLY A 171 14.02 8.41 12.34
CA GLY A 171 13.25 8.83 11.18
C GLY A 171 11.77 8.83 11.52
N PHE A 172 11.00 9.61 10.77
CA PHE A 172 9.55 9.57 10.79
C PHE A 172 9.06 8.90 9.51
N PRO A 173 8.17 7.89 9.59
CA PRO A 173 7.66 7.22 8.41
C PRO A 173 6.85 8.21 7.55
N THR A 174 7.35 8.48 6.35
CA THR A 174 6.71 9.41 5.40
C THR A 174 5.76 8.67 4.46
N GLU A 175 6.18 7.48 4.05
CA GLU A 175 5.46 6.60 3.15
C GLU A 175 5.80 5.17 3.57
N GLY A 176 4.78 4.31 3.63
CA GLY A 176 4.92 2.92 4.02
C GLY A 176 4.48 2.06 2.86
N ASP A 177 5.44 1.34 2.29
CA ASP A 177 5.22 0.51 1.12
C ASP A 177 4.83 -0.92 1.50
N ALA A 178 3.95 -1.50 0.70
CA ALA A 178 3.59 -2.90 0.76
C ALA A 178 3.33 -3.42 -0.65
N ASP A 179 3.92 -4.56 -0.98
CA ASP A 179 3.69 -5.25 -2.24
C ASP A 179 2.42 -6.12 -2.17
N GLY A 180 1.73 -6.20 -3.29
CA GLY A 180 0.72 -7.22 -3.52
C GLY A 180 0.37 -7.30 -4.99
N TRP A 181 -0.87 -7.67 -5.29
CA TRP A 181 -1.25 -8.05 -6.65
C TRP A 181 -2.52 -7.33 -7.12
N ALA A 182 -2.49 -6.87 -8.37
CA ALA A 182 -3.67 -6.56 -9.15
C ALA A 182 -4.03 -7.75 -10.05
N TYR A 183 -5.32 -7.97 -10.32
CA TYR A 183 -5.78 -9.03 -11.22
C TYR A 183 -6.99 -8.62 -12.07
N ARG A 184 -7.17 -9.32 -13.18
CA ARG A 184 -8.27 -9.15 -14.13
C ARG A 184 -9.51 -9.91 -13.69
N LYS A 185 -10.44 -9.25 -12.99
CA LYS A 185 -11.74 -9.82 -12.57
C LYS A 185 -12.56 -10.29 -13.75
N ASP A 186 -12.49 -9.60 -14.88
CA ASP A 186 -13.23 -10.00 -16.08
C ASP A 186 -12.78 -11.35 -16.65
N LEU A 187 -11.53 -11.78 -16.38
CA LEU A 187 -11.06 -13.13 -16.67
C LEU A 187 -11.39 -14.13 -15.55
N PHE A 188 -11.29 -13.70 -14.28
CA PHE A 188 -11.58 -14.56 -13.12
C PHE A 188 -13.07 -14.87 -12.96
N GLU A 189 -13.94 -13.95 -13.38
CA GLU A 189 -15.40 -14.07 -13.28
C GLU A 189 -16.04 -14.53 -14.61
N ASP A 190 -15.24 -14.82 -15.64
CA ASP A 190 -15.74 -15.39 -16.89
C ASP A 190 -16.20 -16.85 -16.66
N PRO A 191 -17.47 -17.20 -16.95
CA PRO A 191 -17.99 -18.53 -16.66
C PRO A 191 -17.27 -19.67 -17.39
N ASP A 192 -16.74 -19.42 -18.59
CA ASP A 192 -16.01 -20.42 -19.36
C ASP A 192 -14.61 -20.62 -18.77
N GLU A 193 -13.95 -19.55 -18.34
CA GLU A 193 -12.66 -19.62 -17.64
C GLU A 193 -12.77 -20.33 -16.29
N MET A 194 -13.78 -19.99 -15.48
CA MET A 194 -14.05 -20.65 -14.20
C MET A 194 -14.27 -22.16 -14.39
N ALA A 195 -15.07 -22.54 -15.39
CA ALA A 195 -15.37 -23.95 -15.67
C ALA A 195 -14.14 -24.70 -16.22
N ALA A 196 -13.33 -24.07 -17.06
CA ALA A 196 -12.12 -24.65 -17.61
C ALA A 196 -11.05 -24.85 -16.53
N PHE A 197 -10.86 -23.85 -15.65
CA PHE A 197 -9.93 -23.94 -14.53
C PHE A 197 -10.34 -25.05 -13.55
N GLU A 198 -11.61 -25.11 -13.13
CA GLU A 198 -12.10 -26.15 -12.22
C GLU A 198 -11.96 -27.55 -12.85
N ALA A 199 -12.15 -27.69 -14.16
CA ALA A 199 -11.95 -28.94 -14.87
C ALA A 199 -10.48 -29.40 -14.94
N GLU A 200 -9.53 -28.46 -15.01
CA GLU A 200 -8.09 -28.75 -15.10
C GLU A 200 -7.46 -29.01 -13.72
N TYR A 201 -7.77 -28.16 -12.73
CA TYR A 201 -7.10 -28.15 -11.42
C TYR A 201 -7.94 -28.77 -10.29
N GLY A 202 -9.25 -28.94 -10.49
CA GLY A 202 -10.13 -29.64 -9.54
C GLY A 202 -10.59 -28.81 -8.33
N TYR A 203 -10.45 -27.48 -8.39
CA TYR A 203 -10.98 -26.52 -7.42
C TYR A 203 -11.46 -25.24 -8.13
N PRO A 204 -12.39 -24.46 -7.55
CA PRO A 204 -12.91 -23.27 -8.22
C PRO A 204 -11.84 -22.19 -8.40
N LEU A 205 -11.93 -21.46 -9.51
CA LEU A 205 -11.10 -20.27 -9.74
C LEU A 205 -11.51 -19.15 -8.78
N ASP A 206 -10.55 -18.61 -8.04
CA ASP A 206 -10.65 -17.44 -7.17
C ASP A 206 -9.26 -16.80 -7.02
N VAL A 207 -9.14 -15.67 -6.32
CA VAL A 207 -7.83 -15.13 -5.92
C VAL A 207 -7.05 -16.19 -5.12
N PRO A 208 -5.72 -16.33 -5.34
CA PRO A 208 -4.96 -17.42 -4.77
C PRO A 208 -4.83 -17.29 -3.24
N GLU A 209 -5.15 -18.35 -2.52
CA GLU A 209 -4.97 -18.44 -1.06
C GLU A 209 -3.52 -18.75 -0.67
N ASP A 210 -2.80 -19.45 -1.55
CA ASP A 210 -1.41 -19.86 -1.39
C ASP A 210 -0.61 -19.79 -2.71
N TYR A 211 0.71 -19.95 -2.61
CA TYR A 211 1.59 -19.89 -3.78
C TYR A 211 1.39 -21.04 -4.78
N ALA A 212 0.81 -22.17 -4.36
CA ALA A 212 0.52 -23.28 -5.27
C ALA A 212 -0.64 -22.89 -6.20
N GLN A 213 -1.71 -22.30 -5.63
CA GLN A 213 -2.81 -21.74 -6.41
C GLN A 213 -2.35 -20.58 -7.30
N LEU A 214 -1.48 -19.68 -6.80
CA LEU A 214 -0.93 -18.60 -7.61
C LEU A 214 -0.22 -19.16 -8.86
N MET A 215 0.58 -20.21 -8.69
CA MET A 215 1.29 -20.88 -9.80
C MET A 215 0.33 -21.55 -10.79
N ASP A 216 -0.68 -22.26 -10.29
CA ASP A 216 -1.70 -22.92 -11.12
C ASP A 216 -2.47 -21.89 -11.96
N ILE A 217 -2.94 -20.81 -11.34
CA ILE A 217 -3.64 -19.71 -12.01
C ILE A 217 -2.72 -19.04 -13.04
N ALA A 218 -1.45 -18.78 -12.69
CA ALA A 218 -0.48 -18.20 -13.61
C ALA A 218 -0.28 -19.10 -14.84
N LYS A 219 -0.16 -20.41 -14.66
CA LYS A 219 -0.02 -21.38 -15.76
C LYS A 219 -1.28 -21.44 -16.62
N PHE A 220 -2.45 -21.53 -16.00
CA PHE A 220 -3.75 -21.61 -16.69
C PHE A 220 -3.99 -20.44 -17.66
N PHE A 221 -3.68 -19.23 -17.20
CA PHE A 221 -3.89 -18.02 -18.01
C PHE A 221 -2.76 -17.71 -18.99
N THR A 222 -1.63 -18.41 -18.91
CA THR A 222 -0.52 -18.19 -19.84
C THR A 222 -0.81 -18.83 -21.20
N ARG A 223 -1.13 -17.97 -22.19
CA ARG A 223 -1.49 -18.31 -23.56
C ARG A 223 -0.66 -17.46 -24.53
N PRO A 224 0.60 -17.85 -24.82
CA PRO A 224 1.50 -17.04 -25.63
C PRO A 224 0.99 -16.73 -27.05
N ASP A 225 0.18 -17.64 -27.63
CA ASP A 225 -0.41 -17.45 -28.95
C ASP A 225 -1.47 -16.32 -28.97
N ASP A 226 -2.08 -16.03 -27.82
CA ASP A 226 -3.05 -14.95 -27.62
C ASP A 226 -2.41 -13.68 -27.05
N GLY A 227 -1.10 -13.72 -26.75
CA GLY A 227 -0.38 -12.62 -26.11
C GLY A 227 -0.77 -12.37 -24.64
N LEU A 228 -1.38 -13.37 -23.99
CA LEU A 228 -1.81 -13.32 -22.59
C LEU A 228 -0.88 -14.15 -21.71
N TYR A 229 -0.47 -13.60 -20.57
CA TYR A 229 0.50 -14.19 -19.66
C TYR A 229 -0.02 -14.12 -18.23
N GLY A 230 0.28 -15.15 -17.43
CA GLY A 230 -0.24 -15.28 -16.08
C GLY A 230 0.18 -14.13 -15.16
N VAL A 231 1.44 -13.69 -15.27
CA VAL A 231 2.00 -12.70 -14.35
C VAL A 231 2.83 -11.59 -15.02
N ALA A 232 2.89 -10.45 -14.34
CA ALA A 232 3.95 -9.46 -14.43
C ALA A 232 4.59 -9.29 -13.04
N ILE A 233 5.84 -9.73 -12.86
CA ILE A 233 6.59 -9.65 -11.59
C ILE A 233 7.86 -8.81 -11.73
N TYR A 234 8.42 -8.36 -10.59
CA TYR A 234 9.68 -7.61 -10.55
C TYR A 234 10.87 -8.48 -10.95
N THR A 235 11.72 -7.95 -11.81
CA THR A 235 12.90 -8.68 -12.35
C THR A 235 14.12 -7.78 -12.53
N GLN A 236 13.95 -6.47 -12.37
CA GLN A 236 15.04 -5.50 -12.40
C GLN A 236 16.06 -5.80 -11.30
N LYS A 237 17.34 -5.73 -11.67
CA LYS A 237 18.47 -5.96 -10.75
C LYS A 237 18.99 -4.68 -10.09
N ASP A 238 18.62 -3.54 -10.66
CA ASP A 238 19.01 -2.24 -10.13
C ASP A 238 18.24 -1.97 -8.82
N TYR A 239 18.97 -1.42 -7.86
CA TYR A 239 18.49 -1.18 -6.49
C TYR A 239 17.96 -2.47 -5.84
N ASP A 240 16.73 -2.49 -5.33
CA ASP A 240 16.15 -3.61 -4.59
C ASP A 240 14.97 -4.31 -5.28
N ALA A 241 14.61 -3.93 -6.51
CA ALA A 241 13.39 -4.39 -7.19
C ALA A 241 13.17 -5.92 -7.15
N ILE A 242 14.11 -6.72 -7.68
CA ILE A 242 13.99 -8.19 -7.62
C ILE A 242 14.07 -8.73 -6.19
N THR A 243 14.80 -8.05 -5.31
CA THR A 243 14.90 -8.45 -3.90
C THR A 243 13.56 -8.31 -3.20
N MET A 244 12.86 -7.18 -3.40
CA MET A 244 11.54 -6.92 -2.84
C MET A 244 10.50 -7.89 -3.40
N GLY A 245 10.52 -8.16 -4.71
CA GLY A 245 9.64 -9.17 -5.31
C GLY A 245 9.84 -10.57 -4.70
N VAL A 246 11.08 -11.02 -4.55
CA VAL A 246 11.40 -12.33 -3.95
C VAL A 246 11.09 -12.36 -2.46
N GLU A 247 11.33 -11.26 -1.73
CA GLU A 247 11.14 -11.15 -0.28
C GLU A 247 9.72 -11.52 0.16
N ASN A 248 8.71 -11.11 -0.62
CA ASN A 248 7.31 -11.46 -0.39
C ASN A 248 7.05 -12.98 -0.36
N THR A 249 7.77 -13.75 -1.18
CA THR A 249 7.73 -15.23 -1.14
C THR A 249 8.64 -15.76 -0.04
N PHE A 250 9.78 -15.13 0.17
CA PHE A 250 10.79 -15.54 1.12
C PHE A 250 10.25 -15.60 2.55
N PHE A 251 9.64 -14.52 3.00
CA PHE A 251 9.12 -14.37 4.36
C PHE A 251 7.90 -15.25 4.63
N THR A 252 7.01 -15.40 3.66
CA THR A 252 5.82 -16.26 3.78
C THR A 252 6.20 -17.75 3.89
N TYR A 253 7.35 -18.15 3.34
CA TYR A 253 7.94 -19.49 3.51
C TYR A 253 8.71 -19.65 4.83
N GLY A 254 8.74 -18.63 5.68
CA GLY A 254 9.44 -18.64 6.96
C GLY A 254 10.97 -18.58 6.82
N ALA A 255 11.47 -18.06 5.70
CA ALA A 255 12.86 -17.63 5.60
C ALA A 255 13.04 -16.22 6.18
N ASP A 256 14.29 -15.84 6.42
CA ASP A 256 14.67 -14.54 6.97
C ASP A 256 16.03 -14.14 6.37
N TRP A 257 16.39 -12.86 6.46
CA TRP A 257 17.69 -12.37 6.02
C TRP A 257 18.82 -12.82 6.93
N LYS A 258 18.54 -12.98 8.22
CA LYS A 258 19.54 -13.29 9.25
C LYS A 258 18.90 -13.89 10.50
N ASP A 259 19.71 -14.51 11.33
CA ASP A 259 19.30 -14.87 12.68
C ASP A 259 19.16 -13.57 13.51
N PRO A 260 18.00 -13.29 14.12
CA PRO A 260 17.77 -12.03 14.83
C PRO A 260 18.58 -11.90 16.12
N ALA A 261 19.05 -13.01 16.71
CA ALA A 261 19.85 -13.01 17.94
C ALA A 261 21.35 -12.89 17.66
N THR A 262 21.86 -13.52 16.59
CA THR A 262 23.29 -13.58 16.29
C THR A 262 23.71 -12.68 15.14
N ASN A 263 22.77 -12.21 14.32
CA ASN A 263 23.00 -11.57 13.01
C ASN A 263 23.75 -12.46 12.00
N GLU A 264 23.76 -13.78 12.20
CA GLU A 264 24.32 -14.71 11.22
C GLU A 264 23.43 -14.75 9.96
N VAL A 265 24.03 -14.50 8.80
CA VAL A 265 23.32 -14.44 7.51
C VAL A 265 23.42 -15.78 6.78
N MET A 266 24.63 -16.33 6.68
CA MET A 266 24.86 -17.60 5.99
C MET A 266 24.29 -18.76 6.80
N GLY A 267 23.50 -19.60 6.15
CA GLY A 267 22.68 -20.64 6.78
C GLY A 267 21.22 -20.22 6.95
N ILE A 268 20.94 -18.91 6.97
CA ILE A 268 19.57 -18.36 7.09
C ILE A 268 19.04 -17.96 5.72
N VAL A 269 19.73 -17.02 5.06
CA VAL A 269 19.34 -16.51 3.72
C VAL A 269 19.47 -17.56 2.61
N ASN A 270 20.19 -18.65 2.86
CA ASN A 270 20.33 -19.78 1.93
C ASN A 270 19.90 -21.11 2.58
N SER A 271 18.96 -21.04 3.53
CA SER A 271 18.28 -22.21 4.09
C SER A 271 17.48 -22.97 3.04
N ASP A 272 17.08 -24.21 3.34
CA ASP A 272 16.26 -25.01 2.42
C ASP A 272 14.92 -24.31 2.10
N ARG A 273 14.33 -23.61 3.08
CA ARG A 273 13.10 -22.81 2.90
C ARG A 273 13.31 -21.60 1.99
N ALA A 274 14.43 -20.90 2.17
CA ALA A 274 14.83 -19.79 1.31
C ALA A 274 15.01 -20.24 -0.14
N ILE A 275 15.63 -21.40 -0.35
CA ILE A 275 15.82 -21.99 -1.68
C ILE A 275 14.46 -22.36 -2.30
N GLU A 276 13.57 -22.98 -1.53
CA GLU A 276 12.21 -23.34 -1.98
C GLU A 276 11.42 -22.10 -2.42
N ALA A 277 11.44 -21.03 -1.63
CA ALA A 277 10.79 -19.76 -1.96
C ALA A 277 11.34 -19.16 -3.27
N LEU A 278 12.66 -19.14 -3.44
CA LEU A 278 13.29 -18.61 -4.65
C LEU A 278 12.96 -19.45 -5.90
N GLU A 279 12.85 -20.77 -5.78
CA GLU A 279 12.47 -21.63 -6.90
C GLU A 279 11.03 -21.35 -7.38
N ILE A 280 10.10 -21.03 -6.47
CA ILE A 280 8.74 -20.61 -6.87
C ILE A 280 8.77 -19.30 -7.65
N TYR A 281 9.51 -18.29 -7.18
CA TYR A 281 9.65 -17.03 -7.88
C TYR A 281 10.30 -17.20 -9.27
N ARG A 282 11.33 -18.06 -9.33
CA ARG A 282 11.97 -18.45 -10.58
C ARG A 282 11.00 -19.16 -11.52
N GLU A 283 10.17 -20.07 -11.02
CA GLU A 283 9.20 -20.78 -11.84
C GLU A 283 8.12 -19.84 -12.39
N LEU A 284 7.64 -18.87 -11.59
CA LEU A 284 6.72 -17.82 -12.08
C LEU A 284 7.34 -17.05 -13.24
N TYR A 285 8.62 -16.68 -13.11
CA TYR A 285 9.38 -16.03 -14.17
C TYR A 285 9.49 -16.90 -15.42
N GLU A 286 9.85 -18.18 -15.27
CA GLU A 286 10.11 -19.07 -16.41
C GLU A 286 8.83 -19.48 -17.15
N CYS A 287 7.73 -19.73 -16.44
CA CYS A 287 6.51 -20.25 -17.04
C CYS A 287 5.59 -19.17 -17.57
N CYS A 288 5.49 -18.04 -16.85
CA CYS A 288 4.26 -17.27 -16.83
C CYS A 288 4.46 -15.76 -16.90
N GLN A 289 5.71 -15.29 -16.85
CA GLN A 289 6.06 -13.88 -16.97
C GLN A 289 5.77 -13.35 -18.37
N THR A 290 5.23 -12.13 -18.41
CA THR A 290 5.03 -11.39 -19.66
C THR A 290 6.38 -11.17 -20.39
N PRO A 291 6.50 -11.52 -21.68
CA PRO A 291 7.76 -11.39 -22.41
C PRO A 291 8.27 -9.96 -22.49
N GLY A 292 9.60 -9.80 -22.46
CA GLY A 292 10.25 -8.49 -22.46
C GLY A 292 10.46 -7.89 -21.07
N LEU A 293 9.86 -8.46 -20.03
CA LEU A 293 9.98 -8.01 -18.64
C LEU A 293 11.13 -8.71 -17.87
N SER A 294 12.32 -8.78 -18.47
CA SER A 294 13.53 -9.29 -17.79
C SER A 294 14.27 -8.24 -16.95
N ASN A 295 13.83 -6.99 -17.03
CA ASN A 295 14.31 -5.85 -16.25
C ASN A 295 13.12 -4.93 -15.95
N ALA A 296 12.14 -5.47 -15.24
CA ALA A 296 10.89 -4.80 -14.92
C ALA A 296 10.81 -4.44 -13.44
N PHE A 297 10.28 -3.27 -13.14
CA PHE A 297 9.88 -2.85 -11.81
C PHE A 297 8.45 -2.29 -11.84
N PHE A 298 8.12 -1.32 -11.01
CA PHE A 298 6.75 -0.81 -10.83
C PHE A 298 6.07 -0.32 -12.11
N ASN A 299 6.78 0.40 -12.99
CA ASN A 299 6.19 0.96 -14.20
C ASN A 299 5.92 -0.14 -15.23
N GLU A 300 6.91 -1.00 -15.47
CA GLU A 300 6.80 -2.04 -16.48
C GLU A 300 5.78 -3.12 -16.11
N THR A 301 5.62 -3.45 -14.81
CA THR A 301 4.57 -4.39 -14.38
C THR A 301 3.18 -3.80 -14.58
N ASN A 302 2.98 -2.52 -14.24
CA ASN A 302 1.72 -1.82 -14.51
C ASN A 302 1.42 -1.72 -16.01
N GLU A 303 2.41 -1.36 -16.84
CA GLU A 303 2.24 -1.26 -18.29
C GLU A 303 1.82 -2.60 -18.90
N ALA A 304 2.41 -3.71 -18.48
CA ALA A 304 2.01 -5.03 -18.96
C ALA A 304 0.55 -5.38 -18.61
N PHE A 305 0.08 -4.98 -17.43
CA PHE A 305 -1.32 -5.15 -17.03
C PHE A 305 -2.26 -4.23 -17.81
N ILE A 306 -1.93 -2.94 -17.93
CA ILE A 306 -2.70 -1.92 -18.65
C ILE A 306 -2.84 -2.28 -20.13
N ASN A 307 -1.78 -2.83 -20.73
CA ASN A 307 -1.79 -3.30 -22.12
C ASN A 307 -2.52 -4.64 -22.31
N GLY A 308 -3.03 -5.25 -21.24
CA GLY A 308 -3.79 -6.49 -21.26
C GLY A 308 -2.94 -7.74 -21.51
N GLN A 309 -1.62 -7.65 -21.29
CA GLN A 309 -0.69 -8.76 -21.47
C GLN A 309 -0.60 -9.64 -20.23
N ALA A 310 -0.73 -9.07 -19.04
CA ALA A 310 -0.66 -9.78 -17.78
C ALA A 310 -2.05 -9.94 -17.14
N VAL A 311 -2.34 -11.15 -16.63
CA VAL A 311 -3.58 -11.42 -15.87
C VAL A 311 -3.47 -10.99 -14.42
N MET A 312 -2.30 -11.20 -13.81
CA MET A 312 -1.96 -10.73 -12.46
C MET A 312 -0.68 -9.89 -12.52
N ALA A 313 -0.61 -8.80 -11.77
CA ALA A 313 0.58 -7.95 -11.73
C ALA A 313 0.98 -7.65 -10.29
N MET A 314 2.22 -7.97 -9.94
CA MET A 314 2.85 -7.61 -8.68
C MET A 314 3.23 -6.13 -8.72
N ASN A 315 2.85 -5.38 -7.69
CA ASN A 315 3.33 -4.02 -7.49
C ASN A 315 3.18 -3.56 -6.04
N TYR A 316 3.84 -2.45 -5.69
CA TYR A 316 3.54 -1.73 -4.46
C TYR A 316 2.17 -1.08 -4.55
N PHE A 317 1.47 -1.02 -3.43
CA PHE A 317 0.15 -0.40 -3.34
C PHE A 317 0.15 1.08 -3.78
N ALA A 318 1.28 1.78 -3.61
CA ALA A 318 1.46 3.15 -4.09
C ALA A 318 1.23 3.29 -5.61
N PHE A 319 1.42 2.23 -6.39
CA PHE A 319 1.25 2.22 -7.85
C PHE A 319 -0.11 1.67 -8.32
N PHE A 320 -0.94 1.16 -7.43
CA PHE A 320 -2.29 0.68 -7.76
C PHE A 320 -3.30 1.77 -8.17
N PRO A 321 -3.19 3.06 -7.75
CA PRO A 321 -4.07 4.10 -8.26
C PRO A 321 -4.08 4.21 -9.80
N ALA A 322 -2.95 3.95 -10.46
CA ALA A 322 -2.88 3.91 -11.92
C ALA A 322 -3.74 2.79 -12.51
N LEU A 323 -3.75 1.62 -11.87
CA LEU A 323 -4.54 0.45 -12.29
C LEU A 323 -6.03 0.62 -11.99
N ALA A 324 -6.40 1.39 -10.97
CA ALA A 324 -7.79 1.69 -10.64
C ALA A 324 -8.37 2.87 -11.43
N SER A 325 -7.54 3.62 -12.17
CA SER A 325 -7.97 4.82 -12.90
C SER A 325 -8.48 4.47 -14.30
N PRO A 326 -9.75 4.77 -14.64
CA PRO A 326 -10.28 4.54 -16.00
C PRO A 326 -9.66 5.47 -17.06
N ASP A 327 -9.01 6.56 -16.63
CA ASP A 327 -8.28 7.46 -17.54
C ASP A 327 -6.93 6.88 -17.99
N ILE A 328 -6.41 5.88 -17.25
CA ILE A 328 -5.10 5.26 -17.48
C ILE A 328 -5.27 3.80 -17.91
N ASN A 329 -6.01 3.01 -17.13
CA ASN A 329 -6.22 1.59 -17.35
C ASN A 329 -7.58 1.30 -18.02
N PRO A 330 -7.61 0.75 -19.25
CA PRO A 330 -8.85 0.37 -19.90
C PRO A 330 -9.62 -0.75 -19.16
N PHE A 331 -8.95 -1.47 -18.25
CA PHE A 331 -9.54 -2.53 -17.42
C PHE A 331 -9.86 -2.08 -15.99
N ALA A 332 -9.85 -0.77 -15.68
CA ALA A 332 -10.00 -0.26 -14.32
C ALA A 332 -11.23 -0.81 -13.57
N GLU A 333 -12.41 -0.83 -14.22
CA GLU A 333 -13.63 -1.37 -13.60
C GLU A 333 -13.52 -2.89 -13.30
N GLY A 334 -12.79 -3.60 -14.16
CA GLY A 334 -12.49 -5.03 -14.07
C GLY A 334 -11.22 -5.36 -13.29
N THR A 335 -10.60 -4.39 -12.61
CA THR A 335 -9.41 -4.65 -11.79
C THR A 335 -9.80 -4.98 -10.36
N GLY A 336 -9.24 -6.05 -9.82
CA GLY A 336 -9.31 -6.42 -8.41
C GLY A 336 -7.92 -6.47 -7.80
N PHE A 337 -7.85 -6.60 -6.47
CA PHE A 337 -6.58 -6.62 -5.73
C PHE A 337 -6.58 -7.71 -4.67
N PHE A 338 -5.42 -8.32 -4.42
CA PHE A 338 -5.21 -9.28 -3.33
C PHE A 338 -3.80 -9.12 -2.73
N PRO A 339 -3.62 -9.40 -1.42
CA PRO A 339 -2.31 -9.37 -0.77
C PRO A 339 -1.44 -10.56 -1.23
N ASN A 340 -0.18 -10.63 -0.81
CA ASN A 340 0.63 -11.82 -1.10
C ASN A 340 -0.02 -13.11 -0.54
N PRO A 341 0.00 -14.22 -1.30
CA PRO A 341 -0.56 -15.49 -0.82
C PRO A 341 0.23 -16.04 0.36
N LYS A 342 -0.42 -16.92 1.15
CA LYS A 342 0.25 -17.57 2.28
C LYS A 342 1.29 -18.56 1.79
N GLY A 343 2.41 -18.64 2.51
CA GLY A 343 3.37 -19.72 2.32
C GLY A 343 2.91 -21.04 2.95
N PRO A 344 3.51 -22.16 2.55
CA PRO A 344 3.03 -23.50 2.90
C PRO A 344 3.21 -23.87 4.39
N TYR A 345 3.94 -23.07 5.15
CA TYR A 345 4.30 -23.34 6.54
C TYR A 345 3.56 -22.48 7.57
N GLY A 346 2.81 -21.45 7.14
CA GLY A 346 2.01 -20.60 8.02
C GLY A 346 2.83 -19.68 8.94
N ASP A 347 4.05 -19.33 8.55
CA ASP A 347 4.98 -18.53 9.36
C ASP A 347 4.68 -17.02 9.30
N GLN A 348 4.44 -16.49 8.10
CA GLN A 348 4.05 -15.09 7.85
C GLN A 348 2.99 -15.06 6.73
N ALA A 349 2.07 -14.09 6.79
CA ALA A 349 0.96 -13.94 5.85
C ALA A 349 0.84 -12.49 5.39
#